data_AF-A0A4Q0PQR0-F1
#
_entry.id   AF-A0A4Q0PQR0-F1
#
_cell.length_a   1.000
_cell.length_b   1.000
_cell.length_c   1.000
_cell.angle_alpha   90.00
_cell.angle_beta   90.00
_cell.angle_gamma   90.00
#
_symmetry.space_group_name_H-M   'P 1'
#
loop_
_entity.id
_entity.type
_entity.pdbx_description
1 polymer ?
#
loop_
_entity_poly.entity_id
_entity_poly.type
_entity_poly.pdbx_seq_one_letter_code
_entity_poly.pdbx_strand_id
1 'polypeptide(L)'
;MSQDKNQDIDLFDLFRGMRNLFKKCLIYAYRFGRFIVRKALIIIGLIILGVVVGYGLSKLIKPLQTAEILVAPNVKSTAYLYGKVEQIEKSLKNENHKFSTDFSTENLKKIAVEPIEDITSVLKNLEDLPQDIIPRISENYSDKSAFYDKPLYAPAYDLHRIVLVASDSLVDLDAVMAYLESNTFLQQKRIAAVSSMKKEIEANNFSIRQIDSVLTNVSAALKQGNTSLNVLANNENSSTSAILNSKTELLLNNRILEQKVTKLDAVFKVYSKSAWVEKISLRSVLVLIIPVLLVFLFVCYHALNRFKKRFKNEL
;
A
#
# COMPACT_ATOMS: atom_id res chain seq x y z
N MET A 1 -50.36 9.96 43.92
CA MET A 1 -49.91 8.76 44.64
C MET A 1 -49.58 7.69 43.60
N SER A 2 -48.32 7.33 43.59
CA SER A 2 -47.65 6.47 42.63
C SER A 2 -48.10 5.02 42.75
N GLN A 3 -48.39 4.37 41.62
CA GLN A 3 -48.26 2.92 41.49
C GLN A 3 -47.66 2.63 40.11
N ASP A 4 -46.35 2.86 40.06
CA ASP A 4 -45.48 2.26 39.08
C ASP A 4 -45.55 0.75 39.29
N LYS A 5 -46.33 0.05 38.45
CA LYS A 5 -46.33 -1.40 38.41
C LYS A 5 -45.02 -1.80 37.74
N ASN A 6 -43.97 -1.90 38.55
CA ASN A 6 -42.82 -2.74 38.24
C ASN A 6 -43.35 -4.14 37.92
N GLN A 7 -43.55 -4.40 36.63
CA GLN A 7 -43.54 -5.75 36.10
C GLN A 7 -42.09 -6.20 36.24
N ASP A 8 -41.76 -6.73 37.41
CA ASP A 8 -40.61 -7.60 37.55
C ASP A 8 -40.86 -8.74 36.57
N ILE A 9 -40.27 -8.61 35.38
CA ILE A 9 -40.17 -9.70 34.42
C ILE A 9 -39.33 -10.73 35.15
N ASP A 10 -40.03 -11.67 35.78
CA ASP A 10 -39.41 -12.72 36.56
C ASP A 10 -38.45 -13.45 35.62
N LEU A 11 -37.17 -13.53 35.99
CA LEU A 11 -36.13 -14.21 35.21
C LEU A 11 -36.58 -15.64 34.85
N PHE A 12 -37.44 -16.22 35.70
CA PHE A 12 -38.08 -17.50 35.49
C PHE A 12 -39.07 -17.54 34.32
N ASP A 13 -39.82 -16.46 34.06
CA ASP A 13 -40.72 -16.35 32.91
C ASP A 13 -39.97 -16.10 31.59
N LEU A 14 -38.85 -15.36 31.61
CA LEU A 14 -37.93 -15.27 30.47
C LEU A 14 -37.30 -16.63 30.15
N PHE A 15 -36.89 -17.39 31.18
CA PHE A 15 -36.33 -18.73 31.02
C PHE A 15 -37.36 -19.72 30.45
N ARG A 16 -38.63 -19.61 30.86
CA ARG A 16 -39.75 -20.38 30.32
C ARG A 16 -40.05 -20.01 28.87
N GLY A 17 -39.98 -18.72 28.52
CA GLY A 17 -40.08 -18.21 27.15
C GLY A 17 -38.95 -18.77 26.26
N MET A 18 -37.71 -18.72 26.73
CA MET A 18 -36.53 -19.25 26.04
C MET A 18 -36.62 -20.77 25.82
N ARG A 19 -37.09 -21.54 26.81
CA ARG A 19 -37.32 -22.99 26.66
C ARG A 19 -38.38 -23.30 25.61
N ASN A 20 -39.42 -22.47 25.50
CA ASN A 20 -40.44 -22.60 24.47
C ASN A 20 -39.92 -22.21 23.07
N LEU A 21 -39.06 -21.19 22.97
CA LEU A 21 -38.36 -20.86 21.73
C LEU A 21 -37.42 -21.99 21.29
N PHE A 22 -36.70 -22.62 22.22
CA PHE A 22 -35.81 -23.74 21.93
C PHE A 22 -36.58 -24.97 21.44
N LYS A 23 -37.70 -25.33 22.10
CA LYS A 23 -38.59 -26.40 21.64
C LYS A 23 -39.14 -26.12 20.23
N LYS A 24 -39.58 -24.88 19.97
CA LYS A 24 -40.03 -24.47 18.63
C LYS A 24 -38.90 -24.59 17.62
N CYS A 25 -37.70 -24.13 17.94
CA CYS A 25 -36.51 -24.22 17.11
C CYS A 25 -36.20 -25.68 16.72
N LEU A 26 -36.18 -26.61 17.69
CA LEU A 26 -35.96 -28.04 17.44
C LEU A 26 -37.02 -28.64 16.51
N ILE A 27 -38.30 -28.30 16.70
CA ILE A 27 -39.39 -28.75 15.83
C ILE A 27 -39.22 -28.19 14.41
N TYR A 28 -38.83 -26.92 14.28
CA TYR A 28 -38.54 -26.31 12.98
C TYR A 28 -37.33 -26.95 12.30
N ALA A 29 -36.25 -27.22 13.04
CA ALA A 29 -35.06 -27.90 12.54
C ALA A 29 -35.38 -29.32 12.04
N TYR A 30 -36.14 -30.10 12.81
CA TYR A 30 -36.60 -31.43 12.39
C TYR A 30 -37.47 -31.37 11.13
N ARG A 31 -38.40 -30.40 11.07
CA ARG A 31 -39.25 -30.17 9.89
C ARG A 31 -38.44 -29.73 8.68
N PHE A 32 -37.40 -28.93 8.88
CA PHE A 32 -36.48 -28.47 7.86
C PHE A 32 -35.66 -29.64 7.31
N GLY A 33 -35.05 -30.47 8.17
CA GLY A 33 -34.35 -31.68 7.76
C GLY A 33 -35.23 -32.63 6.95
N ARG A 34 -36.46 -32.87 7.40
CA ARG A 34 -37.44 -33.68 6.64
C ARG A 34 -37.82 -33.05 5.30
N PHE A 35 -37.86 -31.72 5.20
CA PHE A 35 -38.10 -31.02 3.94
C PHE A 35 -36.95 -31.23 2.96
N ILE A 36 -35.70 -31.09 3.41
CA ILE A 36 -34.50 -31.33 2.60
C ILE A 36 -34.50 -32.76 2.06
N VAL A 37 -34.72 -33.77 2.92
CA VAL A 37 -34.76 -35.18 2.50
C VAL A 37 -35.88 -35.43 1.47
N ARG A 38 -37.09 -34.89 1.70
CA ARG A 38 -38.23 -35.06 0.78
C ARG A 38 -38.05 -34.37 -0.57
N LYS A 39 -37.25 -33.30 -0.61
CA LYS A 39 -37.00 -32.50 -1.81
C LYS A 39 -35.57 -32.68 -2.32
N ALA A 40 -34.84 -33.69 -1.85
CA ALA A 40 -33.44 -33.91 -2.16
C ALA A 40 -33.18 -34.01 -3.66
N LEU A 41 -34.01 -34.74 -4.41
CA LEU A 41 -33.89 -34.85 -5.87
C LEU A 41 -34.02 -33.48 -6.58
N ILE A 42 -34.95 -32.63 -6.12
CA ILE A 42 -35.14 -31.29 -6.68
C ILE A 42 -33.96 -30.38 -6.33
N ILE A 43 -33.47 -30.47 -5.08
CA ILE A 43 -32.31 -29.69 -4.62
C ILE A 43 -31.06 -30.08 -5.41
N ILE A 44 -30.83 -31.38 -5.63
CA ILE A 44 -29.73 -31.89 -6.45
C ILE A 44 -29.86 -31.35 -7.89
N GLY A 45 -31.05 -31.41 -8.48
CA GLY A 45 -31.31 -30.84 -9.80
C GLY A 45 -31.02 -29.32 -9.87
N LEU A 46 -31.40 -28.56 -8.83
CA LEU A 46 -31.11 -27.13 -8.72
C LEU A 46 -29.62 -26.84 -8.59
N ILE A 47 -28.87 -27.66 -7.86
CA ILE A 47 -27.42 -27.53 -7.72
C ILE A 47 -26.76 -27.77 -9.07
N ILE A 48 -27.13 -28.83 -9.78
CA ILE A 48 -26.59 -29.13 -11.12
C ILE A 48 -26.90 -27.99 -12.08
N LEU A 49 -28.14 -27.51 -12.13
CA LEU A 49 -28.53 -26.37 -12.96
C LEU A 49 -27.73 -25.11 -12.58
N GLY A 50 -27.57 -24.85 -11.28
CA GLY A 50 -26.80 -23.73 -10.77
C GLY A 50 -25.33 -23.78 -11.15
N VAL A 51 -24.73 -24.98 -11.18
CA VAL A 51 -23.32 -25.16 -11.60
C VAL A 51 -23.20 -24.92 -13.11
N VAL A 52 -24.13 -25.44 -13.92
CA VAL A 52 -24.13 -25.23 -15.38
C VAL A 52 -24.28 -23.75 -15.72
N VAL A 53 -25.25 -23.07 -15.10
CA VAL A 53 -25.47 -21.63 -15.26
C VAL A 53 -24.27 -20.85 -14.73
N GLY A 54 -23.79 -21.21 -13.54
CA GLY A 54 -22.60 -20.62 -12.92
C GLY A 54 -21.38 -20.68 -13.82
N TYR A 55 -21.10 -21.84 -14.41
CA TYR A 55 -20.00 -22.03 -15.34
C TYR A 55 -20.19 -21.20 -16.63
N GLY A 56 -21.41 -21.13 -17.18
CA GLY A 56 -21.72 -20.31 -18.35
C GLY A 56 -21.45 -18.82 -18.11
N LEU A 57 -21.97 -18.26 -17.01
CA LEU A 57 -21.69 -16.87 -16.61
C LEU A 57 -20.20 -16.64 -16.31
N SER A 58 -19.52 -17.65 -15.74
CA SER A 58 -18.10 -17.57 -15.43
C SER A 58 -17.23 -17.34 -16.67
N LYS A 59 -17.64 -17.82 -17.85
CA LYS A 59 -16.90 -17.62 -19.11
C LYS A 59 -17.08 -16.23 -19.71
N LEU A 60 -18.18 -15.55 -19.37
CA LEU A 60 -18.48 -14.21 -19.87
C LEU A 60 -17.74 -13.12 -19.09
N ILE A 61 -17.27 -13.41 -17.88
CA ILE A 61 -16.60 -12.45 -17.01
C ILE A 61 -15.08 -12.65 -17.13
N LYS A 62 -14.40 -11.66 -17.72
CA LYS A 62 -12.93 -11.62 -17.74
C LYS A 62 -12.40 -11.50 -16.29
N PRO A 63 -11.38 -12.29 -15.90
CA PRO A 63 -10.79 -12.16 -14.57
C PRO A 63 -10.09 -10.81 -14.43
N LEU A 64 -10.20 -10.21 -13.25
CA LEU A 64 -9.42 -9.01 -12.94
C LEU A 64 -7.96 -9.41 -12.74
N GLN A 65 -7.07 -8.68 -13.39
CA GLN A 65 -5.63 -8.86 -13.27
C GLN A 65 -5.06 -7.75 -12.40
N THR A 66 -4.04 -8.09 -11.63
CA THR A 66 -3.33 -7.17 -10.75
C THR A 66 -1.87 -7.07 -11.18
N ALA A 67 -1.34 -5.86 -11.23
CA ALA A 67 0.07 -5.58 -11.43
C ALA A 67 0.57 -4.64 -10.35
N GLU A 68 1.84 -4.76 -10.01
CA GLU A 68 2.50 -3.99 -8.96
C GLU A 68 3.75 -3.31 -9.53
N ILE A 69 3.93 -2.04 -9.17
CA ILE A 69 5.14 -1.27 -9.49
C ILE A 69 5.79 -0.86 -8.18
N LEU A 70 7.05 -1.25 -8.01
CA LEU A 70 7.88 -0.85 -6.88
C LEU A 70 8.63 0.43 -7.22
N VAL A 71 8.40 1.50 -6.46
CA VAL A 71 8.98 2.82 -6.71
C VAL A 71 9.59 3.44 -5.46
N ALA A 72 10.66 4.21 -5.62
CA ALA A 72 11.18 5.11 -4.61
C ALA A 72 10.95 6.58 -5.02
N PRO A 73 10.10 7.33 -4.30
CA PRO A 73 9.93 8.76 -4.49
C PRO A 73 11.18 9.53 -4.08
N ASN A 74 11.70 10.35 -4.98
CA ASN A 74 12.81 11.26 -4.73
C ASN A 74 12.31 12.69 -4.52
N VAL A 75 13.21 13.64 -4.22
CA VAL A 75 12.92 15.09 -4.16
C VAL A 75 11.71 15.48 -3.30
N LYS A 76 11.40 14.71 -2.26
CA LYS A 76 10.23 14.88 -1.38
C LYS A 76 8.90 14.85 -2.17
N SER A 77 8.76 13.90 -3.10
CA SER A 77 7.60 13.76 -4.00
C SER A 77 6.53 12.78 -3.52
N THR A 78 6.67 12.16 -2.34
CA THR A 78 5.73 11.15 -1.83
C THR A 78 4.29 11.67 -1.75
N ALA A 79 4.07 12.86 -1.19
CA ALA A 79 2.72 13.45 -1.11
C ALA A 79 2.10 13.69 -2.50
N TYR A 80 2.92 14.09 -3.48
CA TYR A 80 2.47 14.24 -4.86
C TYR A 80 2.06 12.90 -5.47
N LEU A 81 2.87 11.85 -5.28
CA LEU A 81 2.55 10.50 -5.77
C LEU A 81 1.19 10.03 -5.26
N TYR A 82 0.97 10.14 -3.95
CA TYR A 82 -0.28 9.73 -3.32
C TYR A 82 -1.47 10.54 -3.82
N GLY A 83 -1.35 11.87 -3.86
CA GLY A 83 -2.41 12.74 -4.36
C GLY A 83 -2.74 12.49 -5.84
N LYS A 84 -1.73 12.20 -6.66
CA LYS A 84 -1.91 11.94 -8.10
C LYS A 84 -2.57 10.58 -8.34
N VAL A 85 -2.15 9.54 -7.61
CA VAL A 85 -2.78 8.22 -7.64
C VAL A 85 -4.22 8.28 -7.13
N GLU A 86 -4.48 9.01 -6.04
CA GLU A 86 -5.83 9.22 -5.52
C GLU A 86 -6.73 9.96 -6.52
N GLN A 87 -6.18 10.95 -7.24
CA GLN A 87 -6.91 11.65 -8.30
C GLN A 87 -7.33 10.68 -9.41
N ILE A 88 -6.41 9.82 -9.88
CA ILE A 88 -6.72 8.79 -10.88
C ILE A 88 -7.82 7.86 -10.35
N GLU A 89 -7.67 7.35 -9.13
CA GLU A 89 -8.64 6.43 -8.51
C GLU A 89 -10.04 7.06 -8.34
N LYS A 90 -10.13 8.34 -7.97
CA LYS A 90 -11.40 9.06 -7.91
C LYS A 90 -12.02 9.25 -9.30
N SER A 91 -11.19 9.51 -10.30
CA SER A 91 -11.64 9.63 -11.68
C SER A 91 -12.17 8.32 -12.26
N LEU A 92 -11.58 7.17 -11.91
CA LEU A 92 -12.08 5.85 -12.31
C LEU A 92 -13.46 5.53 -11.72
N LYS A 93 -13.80 6.09 -10.54
CA LYS A 93 -15.10 5.90 -9.87
C LYS A 93 -16.19 6.83 -10.41
N ASN A 94 -15.81 7.96 -10.97
CA ASN A 94 -16.75 9.00 -11.41
C ASN A 94 -16.92 8.96 -12.92
N GLU A 95 -17.91 8.21 -13.42
CA GLU A 95 -18.21 8.06 -14.86
C GLU A 95 -18.43 9.40 -15.59
N ASN A 96 -18.86 10.44 -14.88
CA ASN A 96 -19.15 11.77 -15.43
C ASN A 96 -17.92 12.71 -15.50
N HIS A 97 -16.78 12.32 -14.93
CA HIS A 97 -15.55 13.11 -14.97
C HIS A 97 -14.57 12.46 -15.93
N LYS A 98 -14.56 12.94 -17.19
CA LYS A 98 -13.53 12.55 -18.17
C LYS A 98 -12.19 13.10 -17.71
N PHE A 99 -11.46 12.30 -16.95
CA PHE A 99 -10.09 12.60 -16.60
C PHE A 99 -9.21 12.36 -17.81
N SER A 100 -8.60 13.44 -18.31
CA SER A 100 -7.66 13.34 -19.42
C SER A 100 -6.34 12.81 -18.88
N THR A 101 -6.08 11.54 -19.16
CA THR A 101 -4.76 10.91 -19.02
C THR A 101 -4.20 10.64 -20.40
N ASP A 102 -2.88 10.68 -20.51
CA ASP A 102 -2.18 10.33 -21.75
C ASP A 102 -2.16 8.81 -22.01
N PHE A 103 -2.67 8.01 -21.05
CA PHE A 103 -2.84 6.56 -21.15
C PHE A 103 -4.32 6.17 -21.08
N SER A 104 -4.66 5.03 -21.69
CA SER A 104 -6.03 4.51 -21.68
C SER A 104 -6.42 4.00 -20.29
N THR A 105 -7.46 4.61 -19.73
CA THR A 105 -8.05 4.23 -18.44
C THR A 105 -9.24 3.27 -18.57
N GLU A 106 -9.67 2.95 -19.79
CA GLU A 106 -10.90 2.17 -20.05
C GLU A 106 -10.92 0.81 -19.34
N ASN A 107 -9.76 0.15 -19.30
CA ASN A 107 -9.61 -1.17 -18.70
C ASN A 107 -9.13 -1.13 -17.24
N LEU A 108 -8.70 0.04 -16.75
CA LEU A 108 -8.23 0.22 -15.37
C LEU A 108 -9.45 0.31 -14.43
N LYS A 109 -9.50 -0.55 -13.43
CA LYS A 109 -10.61 -0.62 -12.46
C LYS A 109 -10.25 -0.04 -11.11
N LYS A 110 -8.98 -0.14 -10.71
CA LYS A 110 -8.49 0.42 -9.46
C LYS A 110 -7.02 0.75 -9.59
N ILE A 111 -6.61 1.83 -8.94
CA ILE A 111 -5.21 2.14 -8.66
C ILE A 111 -5.06 2.55 -7.19
N ALA A 112 -4.01 2.09 -6.53
CA ALA A 112 -3.69 2.46 -5.17
C ALA A 112 -2.18 2.55 -4.98
N VAL A 113 -1.75 3.27 -3.95
CA VAL A 113 -0.33 3.32 -3.56
C VAL A 113 -0.21 3.09 -2.06
N GLU A 114 0.72 2.22 -1.69
CA GLU A 114 0.94 1.76 -0.32
C GLU A 114 2.44 1.85 0.00
N PRO A 115 2.82 2.24 1.22
CA PRO A 115 4.22 2.16 1.63
C PRO A 115 4.63 0.70 1.80
N ILE A 116 5.92 0.40 1.60
CA ILE A 116 6.49 -0.89 1.99
C ILE A 116 7.06 -0.74 3.39
N GLU A 117 6.50 -1.52 4.31
CA GLU A 117 6.88 -1.51 5.71
C GLU A 117 8.33 -1.97 5.89
N ASP A 118 9.21 -1.01 6.17
CA ASP A 118 10.61 -1.25 6.52
C ASP A 118 11.02 -0.27 7.62
N ILE A 119 11.18 -0.80 8.84
CA ILE A 119 11.56 -0.02 10.01
C ILE A 119 12.91 0.68 9.85
N THR A 120 13.84 0.11 9.08
CA THR A 120 15.17 0.70 8.89
C THR A 120 15.08 2.00 8.09
N SER A 121 14.19 2.05 7.08
CA SER A 121 13.92 3.26 6.31
C SER A 121 13.28 4.35 7.18
N VAL A 122 12.32 3.98 8.03
CA VAL A 122 11.66 4.92 8.96
C VAL A 122 12.68 5.52 9.91
N LEU A 123 13.52 4.69 10.55
CA LEU A 123 14.55 5.14 11.49
C LEU A 123 15.55 6.11 10.84
N LYS A 124 15.98 5.80 9.61
CA LYS A 124 16.91 6.64 8.85
C LYS A 124 16.30 7.99 8.47
N ASN A 125 15.00 8.03 8.18
CA ASN A 125 14.29 9.22 7.74
C ASN A 125 13.62 9.99 8.90
N LEU A 126 13.84 9.58 10.17
CA LEU A 126 13.24 10.23 11.34
C LEU A 126 13.54 11.73 11.42
N GLU A 127 14.73 12.16 11.02
CA GLU A 127 15.12 13.58 11.03
C GLU A 127 14.32 14.43 10.04
N ASP A 128 13.82 13.83 8.95
CA ASP A 128 12.98 14.50 7.96
C ASP A 128 11.49 14.52 8.37
N LEU A 129 11.13 13.84 9.47
CA LEU A 129 9.77 13.84 10.00
C LEU A 129 9.56 14.98 11.01
N PRO A 130 8.36 15.58 11.03
CA PRO A 130 7.92 16.45 12.12
C PRO A 130 8.15 15.84 13.50
N GLN A 131 8.73 16.58 14.45
CA GLN A 131 9.08 16.08 15.79
C GLN A 131 7.87 15.54 16.58
N ASP A 132 6.67 16.04 16.29
CA ASP A 132 5.40 15.62 16.89
C ASP A 132 4.91 14.25 16.40
N ILE A 133 5.49 13.72 15.32
CA ILE A 133 5.17 12.39 14.80
C ILE A 133 5.89 11.29 15.59
N ILE A 134 7.12 11.52 16.04
CA ILE A 134 7.98 10.51 16.69
C ILE A 134 7.32 9.87 17.94
N PRO A 135 6.71 10.63 18.88
CA PRO A 135 6.00 10.05 20.02
C PRO A 135 4.80 9.20 19.60
N ARG A 136 4.09 9.62 18.54
CA ARG A 136 2.89 8.94 18.01
C ARG A 136 3.21 7.63 17.31
N ILE A 137 4.45 7.46 16.82
CA ILE A 137 4.99 6.19 16.30
C ILE A 137 5.17 5.19 17.45
N SER A 138 5.79 5.64 18.55
CA SER A 138 6.07 4.80 19.72
C SER A 138 4.78 4.31 20.41
N GLU A 139 3.77 5.17 20.52
CA GLU A 139 2.52 4.87 21.24
C GLU A 139 1.58 3.91 20.49
N ASN A 140 1.69 3.76 19.17
CA ASN A 140 0.78 2.96 18.35
C ASN A 140 1.35 1.59 17.92
N TYR A 141 2.44 1.13 18.52
CA TYR A 141 3.14 -0.12 18.20
C TYR A 141 2.38 -1.38 18.70
N SER A 142 1.05 -1.44 18.52
CA SER A 142 0.28 -2.67 18.70
C SER A 142 0.06 -3.35 17.36
N ASP A 143 0.18 -4.68 17.32
CA ASP A 143 0.23 -5.55 16.13
C ASP A 143 -0.92 -5.44 15.10
N LYS A 144 -1.89 -4.55 15.30
CA LYS A 144 -3.01 -4.28 14.38
C LYS A 144 -3.48 -2.83 14.38
N SER A 145 -2.61 -1.88 14.71
CA SER A 145 -3.02 -0.48 14.73
C SER A 145 -3.15 0.08 13.31
N ALA A 146 -4.17 0.92 13.10
CA ALA A 146 -4.38 1.77 11.92
C ALA A 146 -3.26 2.83 11.72
N PHE A 147 -2.09 2.59 12.30
CA PHE A 147 -0.87 3.39 12.21
C PHE A 147 -0.41 3.54 10.75
N TYR A 148 -0.63 2.50 9.94
CA TYR A 148 -0.25 2.44 8.53
C TYR A 148 -1.31 3.01 7.56
N ASP A 149 -2.53 3.31 8.04
CA ASP A 149 -3.67 3.66 7.19
C ASP A 149 -3.68 5.11 6.68
N LYS A 150 -2.66 5.93 6.97
CA LYS A 150 -2.66 7.36 6.61
C LYS A 150 -1.49 7.78 5.71
N PRO A 151 -1.74 8.62 4.67
CA PRO A 151 -0.70 9.23 3.84
C PRO A 151 0.25 10.15 4.62
N LEU A 152 -0.03 10.44 5.89
CA LEU A 152 0.78 11.30 6.76
C LEU A 152 2.18 10.71 7.03
N TYR A 153 2.29 9.38 7.14
CA TYR A 153 3.55 8.69 7.47
C TYR A 153 4.22 8.05 6.25
N ALA A 154 3.55 8.07 5.10
CA ALA A 154 4.10 7.57 3.85
C ALA A 154 5.50 8.13 3.54
N PRO A 155 5.81 9.43 3.76
CA PRO A 155 7.15 9.97 3.49
C PRO A 155 8.29 9.34 4.31
N ALA A 156 8.01 8.62 5.39
CA ALA A 156 9.03 7.96 6.20
C ALA A 156 9.63 6.73 5.51
N TYR A 157 8.90 6.13 4.56
CA TYR A 157 9.31 4.91 3.89
C TYR A 157 10.09 5.21 2.61
N ASP A 158 11.18 4.50 2.38
CA ASP A 158 12.01 4.66 1.17
C ASP A 158 11.31 4.07 -0.07
N LEU A 159 10.49 3.03 0.11
CA LEU A 159 9.87 2.27 -0.97
C LEU A 159 8.34 2.29 -0.86
N HIS A 160 7.72 2.36 -2.03
CA HIS A 160 6.27 2.36 -2.18
C HIS A 160 5.86 1.41 -3.30
N ARG A 161 4.71 0.79 -3.13
CA ARG A 161 4.09 -0.11 -4.10
C ARG A 161 2.85 0.56 -4.68
N ILE A 162 2.85 0.75 -6.00
CA ILE A 162 1.67 1.12 -6.76
C ILE A 162 0.97 -0.16 -7.21
N VAL A 163 -0.28 -0.35 -6.82
CA VAL A 163 -1.10 -1.51 -7.16
C VAL A 163 -2.13 -1.10 -8.19
N LEU A 164 -2.12 -1.76 -9.35
CA LEU A 164 -3.07 -1.55 -10.43
C LEU A 164 -3.95 -2.80 -10.59
N VAL A 165 -5.25 -2.59 -10.73
CA VAL A 165 -6.20 -3.67 -11.06
C VAL A 165 -6.90 -3.31 -12.35
N ALA A 166 -6.80 -4.20 -13.35
CA ALA A 166 -7.38 -4.00 -14.67
C ALA A 166 -8.23 -5.21 -15.10
N SER A 167 -9.14 -4.98 -16.04
CA SER A 167 -9.93 -6.05 -16.68
C SER A 167 -9.19 -6.78 -17.80
N ASP A 168 -8.05 -6.24 -18.22
CA ASP A 168 -7.18 -6.81 -19.25
C ASP A 168 -5.74 -6.29 -19.07
N SER A 169 -4.75 -7.01 -19.58
CA SER A 169 -3.31 -6.65 -19.51
C SER A 169 -2.90 -5.55 -20.48
N LEU A 170 -3.86 -4.89 -21.12
CA LEU A 170 -3.63 -3.83 -22.13
C LEU A 170 -3.26 -2.47 -21.49
N VAL A 171 -3.32 -2.36 -20.16
CA VAL A 171 -2.86 -1.15 -19.46
C VAL A 171 -1.34 -1.13 -19.46
N ASP A 172 -0.76 -0.15 -20.13
CA ASP A 172 0.69 0.05 -20.17
C ASP A 172 1.20 0.69 -18.87
N LEU A 173 1.98 -0.09 -18.11
CA LEU A 173 2.60 0.35 -16.86
C LEU A 173 3.63 1.47 -17.10
N ASP A 174 4.29 1.50 -18.25
CA ASP A 174 5.21 2.59 -18.61
C ASP A 174 4.47 3.90 -18.84
N ALA A 175 3.34 3.87 -19.54
CA ALA A 175 2.52 5.05 -19.75
C ALA A 175 1.95 5.61 -18.43
N VAL A 176 1.57 4.75 -17.48
CA VAL A 176 1.18 5.19 -16.13
C VAL A 176 2.34 5.89 -15.41
N MET A 177 3.53 5.30 -15.44
CA MET A 177 4.70 5.92 -14.82
C MET A 177 5.11 7.23 -15.50
N ALA A 178 5.04 7.31 -16.83
CA ALA A 178 5.30 8.54 -17.58
C ALA A 178 4.34 9.67 -17.19
N TYR A 179 3.06 9.34 -16.98
CA TYR A 179 2.08 10.30 -16.49
C TYR A 179 2.40 10.79 -15.07
N LEU A 180 2.81 9.90 -14.16
CA LEU A 180 3.23 10.29 -12.80
C LEU A 180 4.50 11.17 -12.84
N GLU A 181 5.44 10.89 -13.73
CA GLU A 181 6.68 11.66 -13.94
C GLU A 181 6.48 13.01 -14.64
N SER A 182 5.32 13.27 -15.24
CA SER A 182 5.08 14.45 -16.10
C SER A 182 5.17 15.81 -15.39
N ASN A 183 5.30 15.85 -14.06
CA ASN A 183 5.33 17.10 -13.31
C ASN A 183 6.62 17.91 -13.55
N THR A 184 6.51 18.99 -14.32
CA THR A 184 7.63 19.89 -14.64
C THR A 184 8.36 20.44 -13.42
N PHE A 185 7.64 20.81 -12.36
CA PHE A 185 8.25 21.36 -11.15
C PHE A 185 9.12 20.32 -10.43
N LEU A 186 8.62 19.08 -10.27
CA LEU A 186 9.40 17.99 -9.67
C LEU A 186 10.61 17.61 -10.52
N GLN A 187 10.45 17.63 -11.86
CA GLN A 187 11.57 17.39 -12.77
C GLN A 187 12.66 18.46 -12.63
N GLN A 188 12.28 19.74 -12.58
CA GLN A 188 13.23 20.83 -12.35
C GLN A 188 13.90 20.72 -10.99
N LYS A 189 13.16 20.38 -9.93
CA LYS A 189 13.71 20.14 -8.59
C LYS A 189 14.75 19.02 -8.58
N ARG A 190 14.49 17.92 -9.28
CA ARG A 190 15.46 16.81 -9.47
C ARG A 190 16.70 17.27 -10.22
N ILE A 191 16.55 17.97 -11.34
CA ILE A 191 17.68 18.47 -12.14
C ILE A 191 18.53 19.44 -11.31
N ALA A 192 17.91 20.36 -10.57
CA ALA A 192 18.60 21.30 -9.70
C ALA A 192 19.35 20.58 -8.57
N ALA A 193 18.73 19.57 -7.93
CA ALA A 193 19.38 18.76 -6.90
C ALA A 193 20.62 18.03 -7.44
N VAL A 194 20.50 17.36 -8.58
CA VAL A 194 21.63 16.67 -9.24
C VAL A 194 22.74 17.65 -9.61
N SER A 195 22.39 18.80 -10.17
CA SER A 195 23.35 19.85 -10.53
C SER A 195 24.11 20.38 -9.31
N SER A 196 23.39 20.63 -8.21
CA SER A 196 23.99 21.08 -6.95
C SER A 196 24.98 20.04 -6.39
N MET A 197 24.57 18.77 -6.34
CA MET A 197 25.44 17.69 -5.85
C MET A 197 26.70 17.52 -6.71
N LYS A 198 26.57 17.64 -8.04
CA LYS A 198 27.73 17.56 -8.95
C LYS A 198 28.70 18.72 -8.75
N LYS A 199 28.20 19.94 -8.55
CA LYS A 199 29.03 21.11 -8.24
C LYS A 199 29.76 20.95 -6.91
N GLU A 200 29.09 20.37 -5.91
CA GLU A 200 29.69 20.08 -4.61
C GLU A 200 30.81 19.04 -4.74
N ILE A 201 30.60 17.97 -5.51
CA ILE A 201 31.65 16.98 -5.82
C ILE A 201 32.84 17.64 -6.51
N GLU A 202 32.60 18.53 -7.48
CA GLU A 202 33.65 19.27 -8.18
C GLU A 202 34.46 20.17 -7.23
N ALA A 203 33.77 20.91 -6.36
CA ALA A 203 34.40 21.77 -5.36
C ALA A 203 35.24 20.95 -4.36
N ASN A 204 34.69 19.84 -3.85
CA ASN A 204 35.40 18.93 -2.95
C ASN A 204 36.64 18.34 -3.63
N ASN A 205 36.54 17.92 -4.89
CA ASN A 205 37.69 17.43 -5.66
C ASN A 205 38.76 18.51 -5.87
N PHE A 206 38.35 19.76 -6.05
CA PHE A 206 39.29 20.88 -6.11
C PHE A 206 40.00 21.09 -4.77
N SER A 207 39.28 21.09 -3.65
CA SER A 207 39.86 21.18 -2.30
C SER A 207 40.80 20.01 -1.98
N ILE A 208 40.45 18.78 -2.36
CA ILE A 208 41.31 17.61 -2.21
C ILE A 208 42.64 17.81 -2.96
N ARG A 209 42.60 18.31 -4.21
CA ARG A 209 43.82 18.62 -4.98
C ARG A 209 44.68 19.70 -4.32
N GLN A 210 44.06 20.71 -3.71
CA GLN A 210 44.78 21.73 -2.95
C GLN A 210 45.46 21.14 -1.72
N ILE A 211 44.76 20.28 -0.97
CA ILE A 211 45.32 19.54 0.17
C ILE A 211 46.51 18.68 -0.28
N ASP A 212 46.39 17.95 -1.38
CA ASP A 212 47.47 17.12 -1.92
C ASP A 212 48.71 17.94 -2.29
N SER A 213 48.51 19.12 -2.87
CA SER A 213 49.59 20.06 -3.17
C SER A 213 50.29 20.55 -1.90
N VAL A 214 49.53 20.95 -0.87
CA VAL A 214 50.09 21.38 0.43
C VAL A 214 50.90 20.25 1.08
N LEU A 215 50.35 19.03 1.14
CA LEU A 215 51.04 17.88 1.74
C LEU A 215 52.34 17.54 0.99
N THR A 216 52.33 17.63 -0.34
CA THR A 216 53.51 17.42 -1.19
C THR A 216 54.57 18.48 -0.93
N ASN A 217 54.17 19.76 -0.86
CA ASN A 217 55.08 20.88 -0.63
C ASN A 217 55.68 20.86 0.78
N VAL A 218 54.90 20.52 1.81
CA VAL A 218 55.39 20.33 3.19
C VAL A 218 56.41 19.18 3.22
N SER A 219 56.10 18.06 2.58
CA SER A 219 57.01 16.91 2.50
C SER A 219 58.33 17.25 1.79
N ALA A 220 58.27 18.05 0.73
CA ALA A 220 59.46 18.53 0.00
C ALA A 220 60.30 19.49 0.84
N ALA A 221 59.66 20.44 1.54
CA ALA A 221 60.34 21.41 2.38
C ALA A 221 61.03 20.78 3.62
N LEU A 222 60.43 19.74 4.21
CA LEU A 222 61.05 18.96 5.29
C LEU A 222 62.32 18.25 4.81
N LYS A 223 62.34 17.69 3.59
CA LYS A 223 63.54 17.06 3.00
C LYS A 223 64.67 18.04 2.74
N GLN A 224 64.37 19.32 2.56
CA GLN A 224 65.37 20.38 2.31
C GLN A 224 65.95 21.00 3.60
N GLY A 225 65.58 20.50 4.78
CA GLY A 225 66.17 20.93 6.05
C GLY A 225 65.61 22.22 6.63
N ASN A 226 64.41 22.65 6.25
CA ASN A 226 63.77 23.83 6.82
C ASN A 226 63.32 23.59 8.28
N THR A 227 64.10 24.11 9.24
CA THR A 227 63.95 23.88 10.69
C THR A 227 62.62 24.39 11.27
N SER A 228 62.01 25.42 10.67
CA SER A 228 60.72 25.99 11.11
C SER A 228 59.52 25.09 10.82
N LEU A 229 59.56 24.28 9.75
CA LEU A 229 58.53 23.31 9.39
C LEU A 229 58.64 22.01 10.21
N ASN A 230 59.83 21.70 10.72
CA ASN A 230 60.09 20.55 11.59
C ASN A 230 59.32 20.65 12.93
N VAL A 231 59.05 21.88 13.40
CA VAL A 231 58.26 22.14 14.62
C VAL A 231 56.76 21.93 14.40
N LEU A 232 56.23 22.20 13.19
CA LEU A 232 54.84 21.89 12.85
C LEU A 232 54.59 20.39 12.65
N ALA A 233 55.59 19.66 12.16
CA ALA A 233 55.49 18.22 11.89
C ALA A 233 55.61 17.36 13.17
N ASN A 234 56.37 17.81 14.17
CA ASN A 234 56.63 17.04 15.41
C ASN A 234 55.63 17.28 16.55
N ASN A 235 54.60 18.11 16.36
CA ASN A 235 53.58 18.30 17.39
C ASN A 235 52.51 17.21 17.24
N GLU A 236 52.39 16.28 18.19
CA GLU A 236 51.52 15.08 18.07
C GLU A 236 50.02 15.40 17.88
N ASN A 237 49.59 16.64 18.15
CA ASN A 237 48.27 17.18 17.84
C ASN A 237 48.22 17.99 16.52
N SER A 238 49.05 17.63 15.55
CA SER A 238 49.42 18.47 14.39
C SER A 238 48.25 18.90 13.49
N SER A 239 48.40 20.11 12.95
CA SER A 239 47.64 20.63 11.80
C SER A 239 47.65 19.67 10.60
N THR A 240 48.63 18.77 10.49
CA THR A 240 48.71 17.72 9.47
C THR A 240 47.63 16.65 9.65
N SER A 241 47.37 16.20 10.88
CA SER A 241 46.28 15.26 11.18
C SER A 241 44.92 15.88 10.83
N ALA A 242 44.73 17.16 11.11
CA ALA A 242 43.51 17.89 10.74
C ALA A 242 43.31 17.98 9.21
N ILE A 243 44.38 18.24 8.46
CA ILE A 243 44.36 18.28 6.99
C ILE A 243 44.01 16.89 6.41
N LEU A 244 44.60 15.82 6.96
CA LEU A 244 44.34 14.46 6.51
C LEU A 244 42.91 14.01 6.82
N ASN A 245 42.40 14.37 8.00
CA ASN A 245 41.02 14.12 8.39
C ASN A 245 40.05 14.86 7.45
N SER A 246 40.30 16.14 7.17
CA SER A 246 39.51 16.92 6.22
C SER A 246 39.48 16.28 4.82
N LYS A 247 40.62 15.79 4.32
CA LYS A 247 40.66 15.03 3.06
C LYS A 247 39.78 13.77 3.11
N THR A 248 39.85 13.03 4.22
CA THR A 248 39.07 11.79 4.41
C THR A 248 37.56 12.10 4.43
N GLU A 249 37.15 13.16 5.10
CA GLU A 249 35.77 13.63 5.14
C GLU A 249 35.26 14.05 3.75
N LEU A 250 36.06 14.81 3.00
CA LEU A 250 35.71 15.23 1.63
C LEU A 250 35.55 14.02 0.69
N LEU A 251 36.43 13.02 0.80
CA LEU A 251 36.33 11.77 0.02
C LEU A 251 35.07 10.98 0.38
N LEU A 252 34.75 10.87 1.68
CA LEU A 252 33.54 10.21 2.16
C LEU A 252 32.28 10.95 1.70
N ASN A 253 32.28 12.28 1.78
CA ASN A 253 31.17 13.11 1.29
C ASN A 253 30.95 12.91 -0.22
N ASN A 254 32.02 12.93 -1.01
CA ASN A 254 31.92 12.68 -2.46
C ASN A 254 31.30 11.31 -2.75
N ARG A 255 31.73 10.25 -2.06
CA ARG A 255 31.14 8.90 -2.21
C ARG A 255 29.63 8.90 -1.91
N ILE A 256 29.20 9.61 -0.87
CA ILE A 256 27.78 9.73 -0.50
C ILE A 256 27.01 10.51 -1.58
N LEU A 257 27.55 11.63 -2.05
CA LEU A 257 26.93 12.46 -3.10
C LEU A 257 26.80 11.70 -4.42
N GLU A 258 27.82 10.95 -4.83
CA GLU A 258 27.78 10.11 -6.04
C GLU A 258 26.68 9.04 -5.98
N GLN A 259 26.52 8.39 -4.82
CA GLN A 259 25.41 7.45 -4.59
C GLN A 259 24.04 8.15 -4.67
N LYS A 260 23.91 9.35 -4.10
CA LYS A 260 22.66 10.14 -4.15
C LYS A 260 22.32 10.56 -5.59
N VAL A 261 23.31 11.00 -6.38
CA VAL A 261 23.12 11.36 -7.79
C VAL A 261 22.60 10.18 -8.61
N THR A 262 23.12 8.97 -8.37
CA THR A 262 22.69 7.75 -9.08
C THR A 262 21.23 7.35 -8.75
N LYS A 263 20.73 7.74 -7.59
CA LYS A 263 19.32 7.52 -7.19
C LYS A 263 18.36 8.55 -7.80
N LEU A 264 18.85 9.71 -8.22
CA LEU A 264 18.09 10.85 -8.75
C LEU A 264 17.95 10.84 -10.28
N ASP A 265 18.00 9.65 -10.89
CA ASP A 265 17.77 9.45 -12.33
C ASP A 265 16.31 9.60 -12.74
N ALA A 266 15.36 9.54 -11.79
CA ALA A 266 13.93 9.81 -11.98
C ALA A 266 13.31 10.45 -10.72
N VAL A 267 12.12 11.06 -10.84
CA VAL A 267 11.38 11.57 -9.66
C VAL A 267 10.82 10.40 -8.84
N PHE A 268 10.44 9.31 -9.50
CA PHE A 268 9.96 8.05 -8.97
C PHE A 268 10.82 6.93 -9.57
N LYS A 269 11.91 6.57 -8.89
CA LYS A 269 12.82 5.52 -9.37
C LYS A 269 12.12 4.17 -9.30
N VAL A 270 11.93 3.52 -10.45
CA VAL A 270 11.31 2.19 -10.54
C VAL A 270 12.34 1.12 -10.26
N TYR A 271 12.09 0.24 -9.28
CA TYR A 271 12.95 -0.91 -8.96
C TYR A 271 12.46 -2.20 -9.62
N SER A 272 11.15 -2.40 -9.69
CA SER A 272 10.56 -3.57 -10.33
C SER A 272 9.14 -3.31 -10.80
N LYS A 273 8.72 -4.06 -11.81
CA LYS A 273 7.34 -4.17 -12.27
C LYS A 273 6.97 -5.64 -12.27
N SER A 274 5.84 -5.99 -11.68
CA SER A 274 5.33 -7.36 -11.77
C SER A 274 4.70 -7.61 -13.14
N ALA A 275 4.68 -8.88 -13.55
CA ALA A 275 3.74 -9.30 -14.59
C ALA A 275 2.30 -9.14 -14.08
N TRP A 276 1.35 -9.07 -15.01
CA TRP A 276 -0.08 -9.11 -14.67
C TRP A 276 -0.44 -10.50 -14.15
N VAL A 277 -0.97 -10.57 -12.93
CA VAL A 277 -1.39 -11.81 -12.29
C VAL A 277 -2.90 -11.80 -12.09
N GLU A 278 -3.57 -12.89 -12.48
CA GLU A 278 -5.00 -13.04 -12.20
C GLU A 278 -5.23 -13.12 -10.69
N LYS A 279 -6.05 -12.19 -10.17
CA LYS A 279 -6.53 -12.29 -8.79
C LYS A 279 -7.56 -13.41 -8.72
N ILE A 280 -7.57 -14.19 -7.63
CA ILE A 280 -8.57 -15.25 -7.36
C ILE A 280 -9.95 -14.72 -7.74
N SER A 281 -10.46 -15.21 -8.87
CA SER A 281 -11.44 -14.47 -9.63
C SER A 281 -12.84 -14.68 -9.06
N LEU A 282 -13.68 -13.65 -9.19
CA LEU A 282 -15.13 -13.74 -9.00
C LEU A 282 -15.73 -14.92 -9.79
N ARG A 283 -15.06 -15.35 -10.87
CA ARG A 283 -15.36 -16.55 -11.64
C ARG A 283 -15.46 -17.82 -10.78
N SER A 284 -14.47 -18.07 -9.92
CA SER A 284 -14.49 -19.25 -9.04
C SER A 284 -15.57 -19.14 -7.97
N VAL A 285 -15.87 -17.91 -7.53
CA VAL A 285 -16.92 -17.64 -6.55
C VAL A 285 -18.31 -17.81 -7.17
N LEU A 286 -18.51 -17.43 -8.43
CA LEU A 286 -19.81 -17.52 -9.12
C LEU A 286 -20.28 -18.96 -9.31
N VAL A 287 -19.37 -19.86 -9.66
CA VAL A 287 -19.67 -21.30 -9.79
C VAL A 287 -20.14 -21.89 -8.45
N LEU A 288 -19.69 -21.33 -7.32
CA LEU A 288 -20.12 -21.74 -5.98
C LEU A 288 -21.40 -21.01 -5.53
N ILE A 289 -21.52 -19.71 -5.78
CA ILE A 289 -22.57 -18.86 -5.18
C ILE A 289 -23.93 -19.02 -5.88
N ILE A 290 -23.94 -19.26 -7.20
CA ILE A 290 -25.19 -19.40 -7.97
C ILE A 290 -25.98 -20.66 -7.54
N PRO A 291 -25.37 -21.85 -7.39
CA PRO A 291 -26.05 -23.01 -6.82
C PRO A 291 -26.64 -22.74 -5.43
N VAL A 292 -25.87 -22.10 -4.55
CA VAL A 292 -26.30 -21.79 -3.18
C VAL A 292 -27.48 -20.81 -3.20
N LEU A 293 -27.42 -19.77 -4.04
CA LEU A 293 -28.49 -18.79 -4.20
C LEU A 293 -29.79 -19.42 -4.70
N LEU A 294 -29.72 -20.33 -5.69
CA LEU A 294 -30.89 -21.04 -6.21
C LEU A 294 -31.55 -21.92 -5.15
N VAL A 295 -30.76 -22.69 -4.40
CA VAL A 295 -31.27 -23.51 -3.30
C VAL A 295 -31.88 -22.63 -2.21
N PHE A 296 -31.23 -21.50 -1.88
CA PHE A 296 -31.74 -20.55 -0.91
C PHE A 296 -33.09 -19.95 -1.35
N LEU A 297 -33.20 -19.49 -2.59
CA LEU A 297 -34.47 -18.98 -3.15
C LEU A 297 -35.57 -20.05 -3.13
N PHE A 298 -35.24 -21.29 -3.47
CA PHE A 298 -36.18 -22.41 -3.42
C PHE A 298 -36.71 -22.69 -2.01
N VAL A 299 -35.81 -22.68 -1.02
CA VAL A 299 -36.16 -22.83 0.40
C VAL A 299 -37.05 -21.66 0.86
N CYS A 300 -36.68 -20.43 0.54
CA CYS A 300 -37.45 -19.22 0.88
C CYS A 300 -38.84 -19.23 0.25
N TYR A 301 -38.95 -19.59 -1.03
CA TYR A 301 -40.23 -19.73 -1.73
C TYR A 301 -41.15 -20.74 -1.04
N HIS A 302 -40.62 -21.92 -0.67
CA HIS A 302 -41.39 -22.93 0.03
C HIS A 302 -41.77 -22.54 1.46
N ALA A 303 -40.89 -21.82 2.17
CA ALA A 303 -41.18 -21.26 3.48
C ALA A 303 -42.34 -20.27 3.39
N LEU A 304 -42.27 -19.30 2.47
CA LEU A 304 -43.32 -18.29 2.26
C LEU A 304 -44.66 -18.93 1.87
N ASN A 305 -44.67 -19.91 0.98
CA ASN A 305 -45.90 -20.63 0.62
C ASN A 305 -46.52 -21.39 1.80
N ARG A 306 -45.68 -21.93 2.69
CA ARG A 306 -46.15 -22.59 3.91
C ARG A 306 -46.75 -21.58 4.90
N PHE A 307 -46.15 -20.40 5.04
CA PHE A 307 -46.70 -19.31 5.84
C PHE A 307 -48.06 -18.86 5.28
N LYS A 308 -48.17 -18.60 3.97
CA LYS A 308 -49.44 -18.20 3.32
C LYS A 308 -50.57 -19.20 3.54
N LYS A 309 -50.29 -20.50 3.42
CA LYS A 309 -51.28 -21.57 3.67
C LYS A 309 -51.73 -21.65 5.13
N ARG A 310 -50.87 -21.24 6.07
CA ARG A 310 -51.22 -21.22 7.50
C ARG A 310 -52.18 -20.08 7.83
N PHE A 311 -51.94 -18.88 7.28
CA PHE A 311 -52.83 -17.74 7.44
C PHE A 311 -54.19 -17.90 6.76
N LYS A 312 -54.26 -18.59 5.61
CA LYS A 312 -55.53 -18.85 4.91
C LYS A 312 -56.43 -19.87 5.63
N ASN A 313 -55.88 -20.68 6.53
CA ASN A 313 -56.64 -21.67 7.30
C ASN A 313 -57.04 -21.17 8.70
N GLU A 314 -56.68 -19.93 9.06
CA GLU A 314 -57.04 -19.27 10.33
C GLU A 314 -58.05 -18.11 10.12
N LEU A 315 -58.60 -17.98 8.90
CA LEU A 315 -59.74 -17.15 8.51
C LEU A 315 -60.90 -18.08 8.13
#